data_AF-A0A9X5UJ41-F1
#
_entry.id   AF-A0A9X5UJ41-F1
#
_cell.length_a   1.000
_cell.length_b   1.000
_cell.length_c   1.000
_cell.angle_alpha   90.00
_cell.angle_beta   90.00
_cell.angle_gamma   90.00
#
_symmetry.space_group_name_H-M   'P 1'
#
loop_
_entity.id
_entity.type
_entity.pdbx_description
1 polymer ?
#
loop_
_entity_poly.entity_id
_entity_poly.type
_entity_poly.pdbx_seq_one_letter_code
_entity_poly.pdbx_strand_id
1 'polypeptide(L)'
;MFSGDHPELSRAVGRAMALARGLGHARVGSEHLLLVLATGDDAVSAVLVRHGASAAVLREVVLVAAPAGAGVAADRDTLATLGVDVDGLLRLAGTGVRSLDRPPLREPLLPLGAAAARRRCARMSPPLGLDAQAAYEASLRLALARRERAHRPEHLALALGALDPGAAWVLASAGIDRHALVADLAATFPPPRRNALFRAERQLGRRTRGHDLIRRYERTTGRTATAGGTVAVLIDA
;
A
#
# COMPACT_ATOMS: atom_id res chain seq x y z
N MET A 1 -23.01 4.15 11.37
CA MET A 1 -22.53 5.06 10.30
C MET A 1 -21.00 4.99 10.27
N PHE A 2 -20.40 5.09 9.08
CA PHE A 2 -18.94 5.12 8.91
C PHE A 2 -18.45 6.56 9.15
N SER A 3 -17.40 6.71 9.97
CA SER A 3 -16.92 7.99 10.47
C SER A 3 -15.79 8.61 9.63
N GLY A 4 -15.33 7.93 8.58
CA GLY A 4 -14.19 8.37 7.77
C GLY A 4 -12.85 7.92 8.36
N ASP A 5 -11.81 8.69 8.06
CA ASP A 5 -10.44 8.41 8.50
C ASP A 5 -10.26 8.74 9.98
N HIS A 6 -9.63 7.81 10.70
CA HIS A 6 -9.21 8.04 12.08
C HIS A 6 -8.12 9.13 12.12
N PRO A 7 -8.11 10.04 13.11
CA PRO A 7 -7.10 11.10 13.19
C PRO A 7 -5.65 10.60 13.17
N GLU A 8 -5.39 9.39 13.69
CA GLU A 8 -4.06 8.77 13.63
C GLU A 8 -3.65 8.39 12.22
N LEU A 9 -4.58 7.89 11.41
CA LEU A 9 -4.31 7.56 10.02
C LEU A 9 -4.00 8.83 9.22
N SER A 10 -4.80 9.89 9.39
CA SER A 10 -4.53 11.18 8.74
C SER A 10 -3.18 11.76 9.15
N ARG A 11 -2.81 11.63 10.44
CA ARG A 11 -1.48 12.01 10.94
C ARG A 11 -0.37 11.16 10.32
N ALA A 12 -0.56 9.85 10.17
CA ALA A 12 0.40 8.96 9.53
C ALA A 12 0.64 9.34 8.05
N VAL A 13 -0.42 9.60 7.28
CA VAL A 13 -0.28 10.08 5.89
C VAL A 13 0.46 11.43 5.85
N GLY A 14 0.12 12.36 6.73
CA GLY A 14 0.82 13.65 6.83
C GLY A 14 2.31 13.51 7.17
N ARG A 15 2.66 12.60 8.09
CA ARG A 15 4.05 12.27 8.40
C ARG A 15 4.78 11.62 7.21
N ALA A 16 4.11 10.76 6.44
CA ALA A 16 4.71 10.15 5.25
C ALA A 16 5.01 11.21 4.16
N MET A 17 4.13 12.21 4.02
CA MET A 17 4.39 13.35 3.15
C MET A 17 5.58 14.20 3.63
N ALA A 18 5.66 14.47 4.94
CA ALA A 18 6.78 15.21 5.52
C ALA A 18 8.10 14.44 5.36
N LEU A 19 8.07 13.13 5.54
CA LEU A 19 9.22 12.23 5.34
C LEU A 19 9.70 12.26 3.88
N ALA A 20 8.82 12.03 2.91
CA ALA A 20 9.18 12.06 1.49
C ALA A 20 9.79 13.42 1.10
N ARG A 21 9.22 14.53 1.61
CA ARG A 21 9.76 15.87 1.41
C ARG A 21 11.15 16.03 2.02
N GLY A 22 11.34 15.58 3.26
CA GLY A 22 12.61 15.65 3.97
C GLY A 22 13.72 14.81 3.32
N LEU A 23 13.35 13.73 2.62
CA LEU A 23 14.28 12.91 1.83
C LEU A 23 14.49 13.44 0.39
N GLY A 24 13.80 14.51 -0.01
CA GLY A 24 13.86 15.01 -1.39
C GLY A 24 13.20 14.11 -2.43
N HIS A 25 12.35 13.17 -2.01
CA HIS A 25 11.67 12.24 -2.92
C HIS A 25 10.49 12.94 -3.62
N ALA A 26 10.37 12.73 -4.94
CA ALA A 26 9.41 13.44 -5.78
C ALA A 26 7.94 13.08 -5.49
N ARG A 27 7.68 11.93 -4.86
CA ARG A 27 6.33 11.42 -4.54
C ARG A 27 6.36 10.64 -3.23
N VAL A 28 5.21 10.54 -2.57
CA VAL A 28 5.02 9.62 -1.44
C VAL A 28 4.69 8.24 -1.97
N GLY A 29 5.62 7.29 -1.84
CA GLY A 29 5.43 5.88 -2.15
C GLY A 29 4.98 5.02 -0.95
N SER A 30 4.71 3.75 -1.22
CA SER A 30 4.29 2.76 -0.21
C SER A 30 5.34 2.56 0.88
N GLU A 31 6.63 2.68 0.54
CA GLU A 31 7.76 2.61 1.45
C GLU A 31 7.73 3.72 2.52
N HIS A 32 7.24 4.92 2.17
CA HIS A 32 7.09 6.02 3.12
C HIS A 32 5.94 5.79 4.09
N LEU A 33 4.84 5.21 3.60
CA LEU A 33 3.70 4.85 4.45
C LEU A 33 4.10 3.76 5.44
N LEU A 34 4.77 2.71 4.96
CA LEU A 34 5.25 1.61 5.81
C LEU A 34 6.24 2.10 6.87
N LEU A 35 7.23 2.90 6.49
CA LEU A 35 8.19 3.49 7.43
C LEU A 35 7.50 4.32 8.51
N VAL A 36 6.49 5.13 8.15
CA VAL A 36 5.79 5.95 9.14
C VAL A 36 4.91 5.13 10.08
N LEU A 37 4.34 4.02 9.62
CA LEU A 37 3.62 3.10 10.49
C LEU A 37 4.56 2.46 11.54
N ALA A 38 5.82 2.21 11.19
CA ALA A 38 6.84 1.69 12.11
C ALA A 38 7.47 2.74 13.05
N THR A 39 7.13 4.02 12.90
CA THR A 39 7.59 5.11 13.80
C THR A 39 6.57 5.49 14.86
N GLY A 40 5.38 4.87 14.82
CA GLY A 40 4.34 5.11 15.80
C GLY A 40 4.68 4.53 17.18
N ASP A 41 3.89 4.94 18.17
CA ASP A 41 3.83 4.30 19.49
C ASP A 41 2.42 3.69 19.66
N ASP A 42 2.10 2.78 18.75
CA ASP A 42 0.81 2.11 18.68
C ASP A 42 0.98 0.62 18.41
N ALA A 43 -0.11 -0.13 18.49
CA ALA A 43 -0.08 -1.58 18.30
C ALA A 43 0.39 -2.00 16.88
N VAL A 44 0.22 -1.14 15.87
CA VAL A 44 0.70 -1.44 14.50
C VAL A 44 2.22 -1.39 14.47
N SER A 45 2.80 -0.31 15.02
CA SER A 45 4.24 -0.15 15.18
C SER A 45 4.84 -1.29 16.00
N ALA A 46 4.19 -1.68 17.11
CA ALA A 46 4.65 -2.78 17.95
C ALA A 46 4.73 -4.12 17.19
N VAL A 47 3.72 -4.44 16.36
CA VAL A 47 3.74 -5.63 15.50
C VAL A 47 4.86 -5.52 14.47
N LEU A 48 4.98 -4.40 13.76
CA LEU A 48 6.04 -4.18 12.77
C LEU A 48 7.43 -4.38 13.37
N VAL A 49 7.72 -3.75 14.51
CA VAL A 49 9.00 -3.85 15.21
C VAL A 49 9.29 -5.28 15.67
N ARG A 50 8.28 -6.01 16.18
CA ARG A 50 8.42 -7.41 16.60
C ARG A 50 8.86 -8.34 15.46
N HIS A 51 8.51 -8.02 14.21
CA HIS A 51 8.94 -8.74 13.02
C HIS A 51 10.22 -8.18 12.39
N GLY A 52 10.92 -7.27 13.06
CA GLY A 52 12.17 -6.66 12.57
C GLY A 52 11.96 -5.44 11.67
N ALA A 53 10.72 -5.04 11.39
CA ALA A 53 10.37 -3.87 10.59
C ALA A 53 10.51 -2.56 11.39
N SER A 54 11.65 -2.35 12.06
CA SER A 54 11.91 -1.12 12.81
C SER A 54 12.10 0.08 11.87
N ALA A 55 11.81 1.28 12.37
CA ALA A 55 11.99 2.51 11.58
C ALA A 55 13.43 2.69 11.05
N ALA A 56 14.44 2.28 11.81
CA ALA A 56 15.84 2.36 11.37
C ALA A 56 16.09 1.42 10.17
N VAL A 57 15.68 0.16 10.27
CA VAL A 57 15.83 -0.84 9.20
C VAL A 57 15.09 -0.42 7.94
N LEU A 58 13.82 -0.01 8.08
CA LEU A 58 13.01 0.41 6.94
C LEU A 58 13.55 1.69 6.29
N ARG A 59 14.17 2.60 7.06
CA ARG A 59 14.78 3.81 6.52
C ARG A 59 15.94 3.51 5.60
N GLU A 60 16.81 2.57 5.94
CA GLU A 60 17.92 2.16 5.07
C GLU A 60 17.39 1.62 3.74
N VAL A 61 16.37 0.77 3.78
CA VAL A 61 15.76 0.21 2.56
C VAL A 61 15.06 1.28 1.71
N VAL A 62 14.40 2.26 2.34
CA VAL A 62 13.79 3.41 1.64
C VAL A 62 14.86 4.23 0.90
N LEU A 63 16.05 4.38 1.48
CA LEU A 63 17.16 5.08 0.82
C LEU A 63 17.72 4.28 -0.37
N VAL A 64 17.78 2.95 -0.26
CA VAL A 64 18.18 2.07 -1.38
C VAL A 64 17.18 2.13 -2.54
N ALA A 65 15.88 2.25 -2.24
CA ALA A 65 14.84 2.37 -3.26
C ALA A 65 14.88 3.71 -4.03
N ALA A 66 15.56 4.72 -3.48
CA ALA A 66 15.68 6.03 -4.11
C ALA A 66 16.54 5.99 -5.38
N PRO A 67 16.32 6.89 -6.35
CA PRO A 67 15.29 7.93 -6.38
C PRO A 67 13.93 7.46 -6.92
N ALA A 68 13.84 6.21 -7.40
CA ALA A 68 12.68 5.73 -8.15
C ALA A 68 11.52 5.24 -7.28
N GLY A 69 11.80 4.86 -6.03
CA GLY A 69 10.83 4.32 -5.07
C GLY A 69 10.71 2.79 -5.15
N ALA A 70 10.12 2.21 -4.10
CA ALA A 70 10.12 0.75 -3.91
C ALA A 70 9.28 0.01 -4.95
N GLY A 71 8.19 0.62 -5.45
CA GLY A 71 7.39 0.02 -6.51
C GLY A 71 8.19 -0.20 -7.81
N VAL A 72 9.07 0.75 -8.17
CA VAL A 72 9.95 0.60 -9.33
C VAL A 72 11.06 -0.40 -9.06
N ALA A 73 11.59 -0.45 -7.83
CA ALA A 73 12.57 -1.47 -7.45
C ALA A 73 11.98 -2.88 -7.55
N ALA A 74 10.74 -3.08 -7.09
CA ALA A 74 10.00 -4.34 -7.25
C ALA A 74 9.81 -4.73 -8.72
N ASP A 75 9.45 -3.77 -9.58
CA ASP A 75 9.30 -4.01 -11.02
C ASP A 75 10.65 -4.40 -11.65
N ARG A 76 11.75 -3.75 -11.27
CA ARG A 76 13.10 -4.07 -11.76
C ARG A 76 13.50 -5.50 -11.41
N ASP A 77 13.32 -5.92 -10.17
CA ASP A 77 13.66 -7.29 -9.74
C ASP A 77 12.83 -8.35 -10.46
N THR A 78 11.55 -8.06 -10.68
CA THR A 78 10.64 -8.93 -11.45
C THR A 78 11.12 -9.06 -12.90
N LEU A 79 11.49 -7.94 -13.54
CA LEU A 79 11.99 -7.92 -14.90
C LEU A 79 13.37 -8.58 -15.04
N ALA A 80 14.26 -8.40 -14.06
CA ALA A 80 15.56 -9.06 -14.01
C ALA A 80 15.43 -10.58 -13.98
N THR A 81 14.41 -11.11 -13.29
CA THR A 81 14.10 -12.55 -13.28
C THR A 81 13.72 -13.09 -14.67
N LEU A 82 13.18 -12.23 -15.54
CA LEU A 82 12.88 -12.55 -16.94
C LEU A 82 14.08 -12.31 -17.88
N GLY A 83 15.24 -11.97 -17.34
CA GLY A 83 16.46 -11.65 -18.11
C GLY A 83 16.44 -10.25 -18.73
N VAL A 84 15.56 -9.36 -18.29
CA VAL A 84 15.47 -7.98 -18.80
C VAL A 84 16.35 -7.05 -17.95
N ASP A 85 17.48 -6.61 -18.52
CA ASP A 85 18.33 -5.57 -17.92
C ASP A 85 17.74 -4.17 -18.18
N VAL A 86 16.90 -3.70 -17.26
CA VAL A 86 16.26 -2.38 -17.33
C VAL A 86 17.31 -1.26 -17.33
N ASP A 87 18.37 -1.38 -16.54
CA ASP A 87 19.40 -0.34 -16.46
C ASP A 87 20.24 -0.29 -17.74
N GLY A 88 20.52 -1.45 -18.33
CA GLY A 88 21.11 -1.56 -19.67
C GLY A 88 20.24 -0.92 -20.74
N LEU A 89 18.94 -1.19 -20.72
CA LEU A 89 17.98 -0.57 -21.65
C LEU A 89 17.91 0.95 -21.48
N LEU A 90 17.86 1.45 -20.24
CA LEU A 90 17.86 2.88 -19.96
C LEU A 90 19.16 3.57 -20.39
N ARG A 91 20.32 2.92 -20.19
CA ARG A 91 21.61 3.40 -20.69
C ARG A 91 21.62 3.47 -22.22
N LEU A 92 21.13 2.42 -22.89
CA LEU A 92 21.09 2.34 -24.36
C LEU A 92 20.18 3.41 -24.97
N ALA A 93 19.03 3.66 -24.35
CA ALA A 93 18.03 4.57 -24.87
C ALA A 93 18.21 6.05 -24.44
N GLY A 94 19.21 6.34 -23.61
CA GLY A 94 19.58 7.71 -23.20
C GLY A 94 18.45 8.47 -22.50
N THR A 95 18.46 9.81 -22.58
CA THR A 95 17.43 10.67 -21.97
C THR A 95 16.04 10.53 -22.60
N GLY A 96 15.92 9.83 -23.73
CA GLY A 96 14.67 9.64 -24.48
C GLY A 96 13.64 8.75 -23.79
N VAL A 97 14.04 7.85 -22.88
CA VAL A 97 13.10 6.95 -22.18
C VAL A 97 12.22 7.68 -21.16
N ARG A 98 12.66 8.84 -20.66
CA ARG A 98 11.81 9.70 -19.81
C ARG A 98 10.52 10.14 -20.51
N SER A 99 10.45 10.00 -21.84
CA SER A 99 9.27 10.27 -22.66
C SER A 99 8.27 9.10 -22.74
N LEU A 100 8.58 7.92 -22.17
CA LEU A 100 7.68 6.76 -22.17
C LEU A 100 6.76 6.67 -20.94
N ASP A 101 6.90 7.61 -20.00
CA ASP A 101 5.92 7.79 -18.91
C ASP A 101 4.58 8.23 -19.52
N ARG A 102 3.78 7.24 -19.95
CA ARG A 102 2.39 7.49 -20.30
C ARG A 102 1.67 7.82 -19.00
N PRO A 103 0.98 8.96 -18.90
CA PRO A 103 0.06 9.16 -17.80
C PRO A 103 -0.92 7.98 -17.79
N PRO A 104 -1.29 7.44 -16.61
CA PRO A 104 -2.22 6.33 -16.52
C PRO A 104 -3.47 6.65 -17.37
N LEU A 105 -3.95 5.65 -18.11
CA LEU A 105 -5.13 5.81 -18.99
C LEU A 105 -6.25 6.50 -18.22
N ARG A 106 -6.81 7.58 -18.79
CA ARG A 106 -7.94 8.30 -18.19
C ARG A 106 -9.09 7.30 -18.00
N GLU A 107 -9.52 7.15 -16.75
CA GLU A 107 -10.67 6.32 -16.41
C GLU A 107 -11.92 6.77 -17.18
N PRO A 108 -12.80 5.84 -17.60
CA PRO A 108 -14.21 6.14 -17.75
C PRO A 108 -14.75 6.46 -16.35
N LEU A 109 -14.85 7.74 -16.05
CA LEU A 109 -15.29 8.25 -14.76
C LEU A 109 -16.79 8.07 -14.62
N LEU A 110 -17.21 7.05 -13.87
CA LEU A 110 -18.51 7.13 -13.20
C LEU A 110 -18.47 8.32 -12.21
N PRO A 111 -19.56 9.08 -12.03
CA PRO A 111 -19.53 10.48 -11.56
C PRO A 111 -19.24 10.67 -10.05
N LEU A 112 -18.77 9.65 -9.33
CA LEU A 112 -18.60 9.70 -7.88
C LEU A 112 -17.12 9.84 -7.48
N GLY A 113 -16.60 11.07 -7.54
CA GLY A 113 -15.51 11.57 -6.68
C GLY A 113 -14.07 11.09 -6.94
N ALA A 114 -13.82 9.97 -7.63
CA ALA A 114 -12.48 9.41 -7.81
C ALA A 114 -11.50 10.35 -8.54
N ALA A 115 -11.91 10.96 -9.65
CA ALA A 115 -11.08 11.96 -10.34
C ALA A 115 -10.80 13.21 -9.50
N ALA A 116 -11.78 13.65 -8.69
CA ALA A 116 -11.57 14.79 -7.80
C ALA A 116 -10.59 14.44 -6.68
N ALA A 117 -10.64 13.21 -6.15
CA ALA A 117 -9.66 12.70 -5.19
C ALA A 117 -8.25 12.62 -5.80
N ARG A 118 -8.10 12.10 -7.02
CA ARG A 118 -6.80 12.05 -7.72
C ARG A 118 -6.23 13.44 -8.00
N ARG A 119 -7.06 14.38 -8.48
CA ARG A 119 -6.66 15.80 -8.65
C ARG A 119 -6.27 16.46 -7.33
N ARG A 120 -6.90 16.09 -6.22
CA ARG A 120 -6.50 16.57 -4.88
C ARG A 120 -5.13 16.00 -4.51
N CYS A 121 -4.90 14.72 -4.75
CA CYS A 121 -3.62 14.08 -4.45
C CYS A 121 -2.47 14.63 -5.29
N ALA A 122 -2.71 14.90 -6.58
CA ALA A 122 -1.74 15.52 -7.47
C ALA A 122 -1.38 16.96 -7.07
N ARG A 123 -2.25 17.66 -6.32
CA ARG A 123 -1.98 18.99 -5.78
C ARG A 123 -1.25 18.98 -4.44
N MET A 124 -1.04 17.81 -3.84
CA MET A 124 -0.22 17.68 -2.63
C MET A 124 1.26 17.84 -2.99
N SER A 125 2.06 18.27 -2.01
CA SER A 125 3.50 18.50 -2.20
C SER A 125 4.31 17.77 -1.13
N PRO A 126 5.03 16.68 -1.45
CA PRO A 126 4.98 15.95 -2.73
C PRO A 126 3.65 15.20 -2.91
N PRO A 127 3.24 14.89 -4.15
CA PRO A 127 2.01 14.14 -4.41
C PRO A 127 2.13 12.68 -3.96
N LEU A 128 1.02 12.04 -3.62
CA LEU A 128 0.98 10.59 -3.38
C LEU A 128 1.18 9.86 -4.71
N GLY A 129 2.09 8.88 -4.74
CA GLY A 129 2.28 7.95 -5.85
C GLY A 129 1.08 7.03 -6.05
N LEU A 130 0.98 6.41 -7.22
CA LEU A 130 -0.16 5.54 -7.56
C LEU A 130 -0.27 4.33 -6.61
N ASP A 131 0.86 3.73 -6.23
CA ASP A 131 0.89 2.59 -5.29
C ASP A 131 0.36 3.01 -3.91
N ALA A 132 0.84 4.14 -3.39
CA ALA A 132 0.36 4.70 -2.13
C ALA A 132 -1.14 5.04 -2.17
N GLN A 133 -1.63 5.60 -3.30
CA GLN A 133 -3.07 5.86 -3.48
C GLN A 133 -3.89 4.56 -3.52
N ALA A 134 -3.41 3.55 -4.25
CA ALA A 134 -4.07 2.26 -4.38
C ALA A 134 -4.09 1.49 -3.06
N ALA A 135 -2.99 1.52 -2.30
CA ALA A 135 -2.90 0.92 -0.97
C ALA A 135 -3.86 1.60 0.02
N TYR A 136 -3.95 2.94 0.00
CA TYR A 136 -4.91 3.69 0.81
C TYR A 136 -6.37 3.41 0.43
N GLU A 137 -6.65 3.34 -0.87
CA GLU A 137 -7.96 2.99 -1.40
C GLU A 137 -8.37 1.56 -0.99
N ALA A 138 -7.41 0.63 -1.04
CA ALA A 138 -7.59 -0.75 -0.63
C ALA A 138 -7.81 -0.87 0.89
N SER A 139 -7.07 -0.12 1.72
CA SER A 139 -7.26 -0.14 3.17
C SER A 139 -8.62 0.42 3.60
N LEU A 140 -9.10 1.47 2.93
CA LEU A 140 -10.46 1.98 3.17
C LEU A 140 -11.52 0.93 2.84
N ARG A 141 -11.39 0.27 1.68
CA ARG A 141 -12.32 -0.80 1.28
C ARG A 141 -12.23 -2.01 2.19
N LEU A 142 -11.05 -2.35 2.68
CA LEU A 142 -10.86 -3.40 3.68
C LEU A 142 -11.64 -3.05 4.96
N ALA A 143 -11.53 -1.82 5.47
CA ALA A 143 -12.30 -1.38 6.64
C ALA A 143 -13.82 -1.52 6.43
N LEU A 144 -14.30 -1.12 5.25
CA LEU A 144 -15.70 -1.25 4.87
C LEU A 144 -16.13 -2.72 4.75
N ALA A 145 -15.30 -3.57 4.14
CA ALA A 145 -15.54 -5.00 4.00
C ALA A 145 -15.57 -5.72 5.36
N ARG A 146 -14.71 -5.29 6.30
CA ARG A 146 -14.70 -5.76 7.69
C ARG A 146 -15.85 -5.21 8.53
N ARG A 147 -16.67 -4.29 7.99
CA ARG A 147 -17.76 -3.60 8.69
C ARG A 147 -17.25 -2.79 9.89
N GLU A 148 -16.08 -2.20 9.75
CA GLU A 148 -15.53 -1.28 10.75
C GLU A 148 -16.19 0.10 10.66
N ARG A 149 -16.10 0.85 11.76
CA ARG A 149 -16.76 2.18 11.85
C ARG A 149 -15.85 3.31 11.38
N ALA A 150 -14.54 3.08 11.28
CA ALA A 150 -13.55 4.07 10.87
C ALA A 150 -12.44 3.39 10.07
N HIS A 151 -11.76 4.18 9.23
CA HIS A 151 -10.54 3.77 8.54
C HIS A 151 -9.33 4.10 9.40
N ARG A 152 -8.59 3.07 9.83
CA ARG A 152 -7.55 3.16 10.86
C ARG A 152 -6.19 2.67 10.34
N PRO A 153 -5.05 3.01 10.99
CA PRO A 153 -3.70 2.64 10.55
C PRO A 153 -3.49 1.14 10.27
N GLU A 154 -4.11 0.26 11.05
CA GLU A 154 -4.02 -1.19 10.89
C GLU A 154 -4.55 -1.67 9.54
N HIS A 155 -5.59 -1.02 8.99
CA HIS A 155 -6.09 -1.34 7.67
C HIS A 155 -5.08 -1.00 6.59
N LEU A 156 -4.34 0.10 6.78
CA LEU A 156 -3.29 0.52 5.85
C LEU A 156 -2.11 -0.45 5.93
N ALA A 157 -1.69 -0.85 7.14
CA ALA A 157 -0.65 -1.85 7.34
C ALA A 157 -1.01 -3.19 6.68
N LEU A 158 -2.24 -3.68 6.89
CA LEU A 158 -2.75 -4.89 6.28
C LEU A 158 -2.80 -4.81 4.74
N ALA A 159 -3.27 -3.68 4.19
CA ALA A 159 -3.32 -3.49 2.75
C ALA A 159 -1.92 -3.44 2.13
N LEU A 160 -0.98 -2.71 2.74
CA LEU A 160 0.41 -2.64 2.30
C LEU A 160 1.06 -4.03 2.31
N GLY A 161 1.01 -4.75 3.44
CA GLY A 161 1.64 -6.06 3.55
C GLY A 161 1.02 -7.13 2.64
N ALA A 162 -0.29 -7.08 2.42
CA ALA A 162 -0.98 -8.07 1.61
C ALA A 162 -0.88 -7.78 0.11
N LEU A 163 -1.14 -6.55 -0.32
CA LEU A 163 -1.40 -6.23 -1.74
C LEU A 163 -0.22 -5.56 -2.44
N ASP A 164 0.61 -4.81 -1.73
CA ASP A 164 1.50 -3.82 -2.35
C ASP A 164 2.88 -4.40 -2.69
N PRO A 165 3.28 -4.47 -3.99
CA PRO A 165 4.58 -5.00 -4.38
C PRO A 165 5.76 -4.19 -3.86
N GLY A 166 5.63 -2.86 -3.75
CA GLY A 166 6.68 -2.00 -3.20
C GLY A 166 6.91 -2.28 -1.71
N ALA A 167 5.84 -2.38 -0.92
CA ALA A 167 5.92 -2.77 0.48
C ALA A 167 6.49 -4.19 0.64
N ALA A 168 6.08 -5.13 -0.22
CA ALA A 168 6.62 -6.48 -0.23
C ALA A 168 8.13 -6.50 -0.52
N TRP A 169 8.58 -5.70 -1.48
CA TRP A 169 9.99 -5.52 -1.80
C TRP A 169 10.77 -4.91 -0.64
N VAL A 170 10.22 -3.89 0.04
CA VAL A 170 10.85 -3.29 1.22
C VAL A 170 11.02 -4.31 2.33
N LEU A 171 9.98 -5.08 2.64
CA LEU A 171 10.02 -6.10 3.68
C LEU A 171 11.03 -7.21 3.33
N ALA A 172 11.04 -7.67 2.08
CA ALA A 172 12.00 -8.68 1.62
C ALA A 172 13.45 -8.17 1.67
N SER A 173 13.69 -6.93 1.24
CA SER A 173 15.03 -6.30 1.28
C SER A 173 15.54 -6.08 2.70
N ALA A 174 14.63 -5.95 3.67
CA ALA A 174 14.94 -5.90 5.09
C ALA A 174 15.05 -7.30 5.76
N GLY A 175 14.88 -8.39 4.99
CA GLY A 175 14.90 -9.76 5.52
C GLY A 175 13.69 -10.14 6.37
N ILE A 176 12.57 -9.45 6.21
CA ILE A 176 11.35 -9.65 7.01
C ILE A 176 10.42 -10.64 6.30
N ASP A 177 9.96 -11.66 7.03
CA ASP A 177 8.90 -12.55 6.54
C ASP A 177 7.56 -11.81 6.50
N ARG A 178 7.20 -11.37 5.30
CA ARG A 178 5.93 -10.69 5.01
C ARG A 178 4.71 -11.54 5.38
N HIS A 179 4.74 -12.85 5.17
CA HIS A 179 3.59 -13.70 5.43
C HIS A 179 3.33 -13.82 6.93
N ALA A 180 4.39 -14.03 7.73
CA ALA A 180 4.32 -14.03 9.18
C ALA A 180 3.85 -12.67 9.72
N LEU A 181 4.38 -11.57 9.19
CA LEU A 181 3.98 -10.22 9.58
C LEU A 181 2.49 -9.96 9.32
N VAL A 182 1.99 -10.28 8.12
CA VAL A 182 0.57 -10.07 7.77
C VAL A 182 -0.35 -10.95 8.63
N ALA A 183 0.05 -12.19 8.93
CA ALA A 183 -0.71 -13.07 9.81
C ALA A 183 -0.81 -12.51 11.24
N ASP A 184 0.29 -11.98 11.79
CA ASP A 184 0.30 -11.38 13.13
C ASP A 184 -0.50 -10.07 13.18
N LEU A 185 -0.40 -9.22 12.14
CA LEU A 185 -1.27 -8.04 12.01
C LEU A 185 -2.76 -8.45 11.99
N ALA A 186 -3.12 -9.49 11.24
CA ALA A 186 -4.50 -9.97 11.18
C ALA A 186 -4.99 -10.49 12.54
N ALA A 187 -4.15 -11.25 13.24
CA ALA A 187 -4.46 -11.79 14.56
C ALA A 187 -4.55 -10.69 15.65
N THR A 188 -3.70 -9.66 15.56
CA THR A 188 -3.69 -8.52 16.48
C THR A 188 -4.91 -7.62 16.28
N PHE A 189 -5.37 -7.46 15.04
CA PHE A 189 -6.48 -6.60 14.68
C PHE A 189 -7.61 -7.38 14.01
N PRO A 190 -8.33 -8.30 14.70
CA PRO A 190 -9.41 -9.09 14.09
C PRO A 190 -10.63 -8.22 13.74
N PRO A 191 -11.50 -8.63 12.79
CA PRO A 191 -12.67 -7.88 12.42
C PRO A 191 -13.63 -7.80 13.60
N PRO A 192 -14.51 -6.78 13.62
CA PRO A 192 -15.43 -6.59 14.74
C PRO A 192 -16.34 -7.81 14.92
N ARG A 193 -16.38 -8.30 16.15
CA ARG A 193 -17.29 -9.35 16.63
C ARG A 193 -18.73 -8.81 16.71
N ARG A 194 -19.36 -8.68 15.54
CA ARG A 194 -20.79 -8.32 15.41
C ARG A 194 -21.67 -9.57 15.58
N ASN A 195 -22.99 -9.36 15.61
CA ASN A 195 -23.98 -10.44 15.66
C ASN A 195 -23.78 -11.47 14.52
N ALA A 196 -24.34 -12.67 14.69
CA ALA A 196 -24.17 -13.78 13.75
C ALA A 196 -24.53 -13.42 12.30
N LEU A 197 -25.57 -12.59 12.11
CA LEU A 197 -26.01 -12.15 10.79
C LEU A 197 -24.95 -11.31 10.06
N PHE A 198 -24.33 -10.32 10.71
CA PHE A 198 -23.27 -9.53 10.09
C PHE A 198 -22.00 -10.35 9.84
N ARG A 199 -21.72 -11.37 10.66
CA ARG A 199 -20.63 -12.32 10.40
C ARG A 199 -20.93 -13.16 9.16
N ALA A 200 -22.12 -13.73 9.05
CA ALA A 200 -22.53 -14.51 7.88
C ALA A 200 -22.50 -13.68 6.59
N GLU A 201 -23.02 -12.44 6.60
CA GLU A 201 -22.98 -11.54 5.44
C GLU A 201 -21.54 -11.21 5.03
N ARG A 202 -20.67 -10.95 6.02
CA ARG A 202 -19.25 -10.69 5.76
C ARG A 202 -18.57 -11.90 5.12
N GLN A 203 -18.83 -13.08 5.65
CA GLN A 203 -18.30 -14.34 5.17
C GLN A 203 -18.78 -14.66 3.75
N LEU A 204 -20.06 -14.44 3.44
CA LEU A 204 -20.67 -14.75 2.14
C LEU A 204 -20.07 -13.89 1.01
N GLY A 205 -19.81 -12.61 1.27
CA GLY A 205 -19.23 -11.69 0.28
C GLY A 205 -17.70 -11.57 0.30
N ARG A 206 -16.98 -12.28 1.18
CA ARG A 206 -15.53 -12.08 1.38
C ARG A 206 -14.69 -12.31 0.13
N ARG A 207 -15.00 -13.34 -0.66
CA ARG A 207 -14.28 -13.67 -1.89
C ARG A 207 -14.46 -12.58 -2.95
N THR A 208 -15.71 -12.17 -3.20
CA THR A 208 -16.04 -11.13 -4.17
C THR A 208 -15.41 -9.79 -3.79
N ARG A 209 -15.50 -9.40 -2.51
CA ARG A 209 -14.88 -8.16 -2.00
C ARG A 209 -13.35 -8.21 -2.06
N GLY A 210 -12.75 -9.35 -1.71
CA GLY A 210 -11.30 -9.56 -1.83
C GLY A 210 -10.81 -9.45 -3.28
N HIS A 211 -11.56 -10.02 -4.23
CA HIS A 211 -11.24 -9.92 -5.65
C HIS A 211 -11.44 -8.49 -6.20
N ASP A 212 -12.48 -7.76 -5.77
CA ASP A 212 -12.66 -6.35 -6.15
C ASP A 212 -11.52 -5.46 -5.63
N LEU A 213 -11.05 -5.71 -4.40
CA LEU A 213 -9.88 -5.04 -3.82
C LEU A 213 -8.63 -5.22 -4.70
N ILE A 214 -8.30 -6.48 -5.03
CA ILE A 214 -7.17 -6.81 -5.90
C ILE A 214 -7.33 -6.15 -7.26
N ARG A 215 -8.46 -6.39 -7.95
CA ARG A 215 -8.73 -5.85 -9.29
C ARG A 215 -8.60 -4.32 -9.35
N ARG A 216 -9.04 -3.60 -8.32
CA ARG A 216 -8.96 -2.12 -8.27
C ARG A 216 -7.56 -1.63 -7.99
N TYR A 217 -6.83 -2.33 -7.12
CA TYR A 217 -5.42 -2.05 -6.86
C TYR A 217 -4.65 -2.17 -8.18
N GLU A 218 -4.73 -3.33 -8.85
CA GLU A 218 -4.03 -3.62 -10.10
C GLU A 218 -4.43 -2.67 -11.23
N ARG A 219 -5.72 -2.29 -11.30
CA ARG A 219 -6.17 -1.28 -12.28
C ARG A 219 -5.56 0.10 -12.02
N THR A 220 -5.36 0.47 -10.76
CA THR A 220 -4.85 1.81 -10.40
C THR A 220 -3.35 1.89 -10.61
N THR A 221 -2.62 0.84 -10.25
CA THR A 221 -1.15 0.81 -10.31
C THR A 221 -0.62 0.29 -11.64
N GLY A 222 -1.39 -0.53 -12.34
CA GLY A 222 -0.90 -1.34 -13.47
C GLY A 222 -0.02 -2.52 -13.04
N ARG A 223 0.16 -2.75 -11.74
CA ARG A 223 1.00 -3.82 -11.18
C ARG A 223 0.16 -4.97 -10.69
N THR A 224 0.68 -6.20 -10.80
CA THR A 224 0.10 -7.38 -10.16
C THR A 224 0.22 -7.26 -8.64
N ALA A 225 -0.89 -7.42 -7.92
CA ALA A 225 -0.86 -7.35 -6.46
C ALA A 225 -0.11 -8.55 -5.86
N THR A 226 0.54 -8.37 -4.72
CA THR A 226 1.34 -9.45 -4.07
C THR A 226 0.48 -10.55 -3.43
N ALA A 227 -0.85 -10.41 -3.38
CA ALA A 227 -1.75 -11.36 -2.75
C ALA A 227 -2.46 -12.30 -3.73
N GLY A 228 -2.07 -13.57 -3.70
CA GLY A 228 -2.97 -14.71 -3.96
C GLY A 228 -3.82 -15.00 -2.72
N GLY A 229 -5.15 -14.81 -2.81
CA GLY A 229 -6.16 -15.26 -1.82
C GLY A 229 -6.18 -14.59 -0.43
N THR A 230 -5.07 -14.01 0.04
CA THR A 230 -4.86 -13.52 1.42
C THR A 230 -5.85 -12.43 1.82
N VAL A 231 -6.24 -11.55 0.89
CA VAL A 231 -7.18 -10.46 1.15
C VAL A 231 -8.56 -10.95 1.59
N ALA A 232 -9.02 -12.08 1.03
CA ALA A 232 -10.31 -12.65 1.42
C ALA A 232 -10.30 -13.18 2.86
N VAL A 233 -9.13 -13.62 3.34
CA VAL A 233 -8.93 -14.04 4.73
C VAL A 233 -8.97 -12.82 5.65
N LEU A 234 -8.28 -11.73 5.31
CA LEU A 234 -8.26 -10.50 6.13
C LEU A 234 -9.65 -9.86 6.37
N ILE A 235 -10.62 -10.13 5.48
CA ILE A 235 -11.99 -9.65 5.65
C ILE A 235 -12.70 -10.36 6.81
N ASP A 236 -12.36 -11.60 7.13
CA ASP A 236 -13.13 -12.45 8.06
C ASP A 236 -12.30 -13.05 9.22
N ALA A 237 -10.97 -13.08 9.10
CA ALA A 237 -10.01 -13.61 10.07
C ALA A 237 -9.76 -12.67 11.24
#